data_AF-A0AA50HB28-F1
#
_entry.id   AF-A0AA50HB28-F1
#
_cell.length_a   1.000
_cell.length_b   1.000
_cell.length_c   1.000
_cell.angle_alpha   90.00
_cell.angle_beta   90.00
_cell.angle_gamma   90.00
#
_symmetry.space_group_name_H-M   'P 1'
#
loop_
_entity.id
_entity.type
_entity.pdbx_description
1 polymer ?
#
loop_
_entity_poly.entity_id
_entity_poly.type
_entity_poly.pdbx_seq_one_letter_code
_entity_poly.pdbx_strand_id
1 'polypeptide(L)'
;MTLDGFLTFLGLAAAVFAIIPPVARLRIRLQLGVQIALAAIAVTLALYFEFFEFVALPCPSILGGVCPLLQMPTDSKFTPEMAAFIVVLVWMVLAFFAATLLPPSQRSLGPMAELLERLFHQDRYGEAVDFLLPHLEFIDRAQNRGLWTQRTHDWLAGNRIVDVEAPLAERKKANRLRESRRFLRPLAKLFPSGNHAQENAERILNSMYLTRQFMDYVALQRPSVAGMLVTLDAHQRYDFSNRLLHSLISVPGSRLYEELERNAKYDGMGDSLVVGHNFILRAYFGNARVAELLGAWKPVGDYLISEIRRADQARLNGRSDDFDKDRWNDPIAVGVAYFDLMIRSAFSQNIDDPMWLAYLDHFVDELEEVYDAGGDTIDADAEFPTWASRLIYEMLTF
;
A
#
# COMPACT_ATOMS: atom_id res chain seq x y z
N MET A 1 5.77 46.43 -13.99
CA MET A 1 6.92 45.80 -13.30
C MET A 1 8.19 46.05 -14.13
N THR A 2 9.31 46.43 -13.52
CA THR A 2 10.58 46.66 -14.23
C THR A 2 11.31 45.35 -14.53
N LEU A 3 12.06 45.31 -15.64
CA LEU A 3 12.71 44.10 -16.19
C LEU A 3 13.73 43.48 -15.21
N ASP A 4 14.44 44.32 -14.45
CA ASP A 4 15.37 43.89 -13.40
C ASP A 4 14.66 43.18 -12.23
N GLY A 5 13.47 43.65 -11.85
CA GLY A 5 12.67 43.03 -10.80
C GLY A 5 12.24 41.60 -11.16
N PHE A 6 11.89 41.38 -12.44
CA PHE A 6 11.52 40.06 -12.95
C PHE A 6 12.72 39.10 -12.97
N LEU A 7 13.91 39.56 -13.38
CA LEU A 7 15.14 38.76 -13.36
C LEU A 7 15.56 38.38 -11.95
N THR A 8 15.48 39.30 -10.97
CA THR A 8 15.76 38.98 -9.56
C THR A 8 14.77 37.98 -8.98
N PHE A 9 13.48 38.09 -9.33
CA PHE A 9 12.47 37.12 -8.90
C PHE A 9 12.73 35.72 -9.49
N LEU A 10 13.06 35.64 -10.78
CA LEU A 10 13.42 34.37 -11.44
C LEU A 10 14.68 33.75 -10.84
N GLY A 11 15.70 34.57 -10.53
CA GLY A 11 16.92 34.12 -9.85
C GLY A 11 16.64 33.57 -8.45
N LEU A 12 15.81 34.26 -7.66
CA LEU A 12 15.39 33.80 -6.34
C LEU A 12 14.57 32.50 -6.44
N ALA A 13 13.63 32.41 -7.38
CA ALA A 13 12.83 31.21 -7.60
C ALA A 13 13.68 30.01 -8.00
N ALA A 14 14.69 30.21 -8.86
CA ALA A 14 15.64 29.17 -9.25
C ALA A 14 16.51 28.70 -8.06
N ALA A 15 16.99 29.64 -7.23
CA ALA A 15 17.77 29.33 -6.03
C ALA A 15 16.94 28.55 -4.99
N VAL A 16 15.70 28.97 -4.74
CA VAL A 16 14.77 28.25 -3.87
C VAL A 16 14.49 26.85 -4.42
N PHE A 17 14.22 26.71 -5.72
CA PHE A 17 14.01 25.40 -6.35
C PHE A 17 15.22 24.46 -6.21
N ALA A 18 16.44 24.99 -6.19
CA ALA A 18 17.66 24.22 -6.01
C ALA A 18 17.86 23.70 -4.56
N ILE A 19 17.23 24.34 -3.57
CA ILE A 19 17.34 23.98 -2.14
C ILE A 19 16.20 23.03 -1.70
N ILE A 20 15.05 23.08 -2.38
CA ILE A 20 13.88 22.25 -2.03
C ILE A 20 14.23 20.75 -2.09
N PRO A 21 13.79 19.93 -1.11
CA PRO A 21 14.03 18.49 -1.11
C PRO A 21 13.42 17.80 -2.34
N PRO A 22 14.01 16.68 -2.82
CA PRO A 22 13.59 16.03 -4.07
C PRO A 22 12.10 15.63 -4.07
N VAL A 23 11.59 15.27 -2.90
CA VAL A 23 10.18 14.92 -2.64
C VAL A 23 9.25 16.11 -2.91
N ALA A 24 9.61 17.30 -2.43
CA ALA A 24 8.82 18.52 -2.65
C ALA A 24 8.95 19.02 -4.10
N ARG A 25 10.11 18.86 -4.75
CA ARG A 25 10.25 19.15 -6.19
C ARG A 25 9.36 18.24 -7.02
N LEU A 26 9.23 16.97 -6.65
CA LEU A 26 8.37 16.05 -7.37
C LEU A 26 6.90 16.46 -7.20
N ARG A 27 6.44 16.81 -5.99
CA ARG A 27 5.07 17.31 -5.77
C ARG A 27 4.75 18.52 -6.65
N ILE A 28 5.68 19.49 -6.72
CA ILE A 28 5.58 20.64 -7.61
C ILE A 28 5.52 20.21 -9.09
N ARG A 29 6.38 19.27 -9.51
CA ARG A 29 6.43 18.76 -10.89
C ARG A 29 5.17 17.98 -11.27
N LEU A 30 4.61 17.20 -10.34
CA LEU A 30 3.40 16.39 -10.53
C LEU A 30 2.16 17.28 -10.74
N GLN A 31 2.12 18.45 -10.09
CA GLN A 31 1.01 19.41 -10.20
C GLN A 31 1.28 20.54 -11.19
N LEU A 32 2.50 20.61 -11.75
CA LEU A 32 2.96 21.69 -12.63
C LEU A 32 2.03 21.93 -13.81
N GLY A 33 1.48 20.87 -14.41
CA GLY A 33 0.55 21.01 -15.55
C GLY A 33 -0.76 21.72 -15.18
N VAL A 34 -1.34 21.40 -14.03
CA VAL A 34 -2.56 22.06 -13.53
C VAL A 34 -2.24 23.49 -13.11
N GLN A 35 -1.10 23.71 -12.46
CA GLN A 35 -0.64 25.04 -12.05
C GLN A 35 -0.36 25.94 -13.25
N ILE A 36 0.25 25.44 -14.33
CA ILE A 36 0.46 26.18 -15.58
C ILE A 36 -0.87 26.50 -16.25
N ALA A 37 -1.82 25.57 -16.29
CA ALA A 37 -3.14 25.83 -16.88
C ALA A 37 -3.92 26.90 -16.09
N LEU A 38 -3.92 26.79 -14.75
CA LEU A 38 -4.51 27.79 -13.86
C LEU A 38 -3.83 29.15 -14.03
N ALA A 39 -2.49 29.18 -14.10
CA ALA A 39 -1.72 30.40 -14.30
C ALA A 39 -2.00 31.02 -15.68
N ALA A 40 -2.08 30.22 -16.74
CA ALA A 40 -2.42 30.70 -18.07
C ALA A 40 -3.81 31.34 -18.09
N ILE A 41 -4.82 30.68 -17.50
CA ILE A 41 -6.18 31.22 -17.38
C ILE A 41 -6.18 32.53 -16.58
N ALA A 42 -5.48 32.56 -15.44
CA ALA A 42 -5.39 33.75 -14.60
C ALA A 42 -4.69 34.92 -15.30
N VAL A 43 -3.60 34.65 -16.02
CA VAL A 43 -2.88 35.67 -16.81
C VAL A 43 -3.74 36.15 -17.96
N THR A 44 -4.44 35.28 -18.68
CA THR A 44 -5.37 35.69 -19.74
C THR A 44 -6.52 36.53 -19.21
N LEU A 45 -7.09 36.17 -18.06
CA LEU A 45 -8.15 36.96 -17.41
C LEU A 45 -7.61 38.30 -16.89
N ALA A 46 -6.44 38.33 -16.26
CA ALA A 46 -5.82 39.55 -15.77
C ALA A 46 -5.52 40.52 -16.92
N LEU A 47 -4.94 40.02 -18.02
CA LEU A 47 -4.70 40.81 -19.22
C LEU A 47 -6.02 41.29 -19.86
N TYR A 48 -7.07 40.47 -19.86
CA TYR A 48 -8.39 40.90 -20.36
C TYR A 48 -8.96 42.08 -19.56
N PHE A 49 -8.84 42.06 -18.22
CA PHE A 49 -9.30 43.17 -17.38
C PHE A 49 -8.40 44.41 -17.46
N GLU A 50 -7.09 44.24 -17.63
CA GLU A 50 -6.14 45.35 -17.76
C GLU A 50 -6.25 46.07 -19.12
N PHE A 51 -6.56 45.33 -20.20
CA PHE A 51 -6.77 45.86 -21.55
C PHE A 51 -8.24 46.05 -21.94
N PHE A 52 -9.14 46.08 -20.95
CA PHE A 52 -10.59 46.17 -21.18
C PHE A 52 -11.00 47.40 -22.01
N GLU A 53 -10.32 48.53 -21.83
CA GLU A 53 -10.57 49.77 -22.60
C GLU A 53 -10.19 49.65 -24.09
N PHE A 54 -9.25 48.76 -24.45
CA PHE A 54 -8.77 48.58 -25.83
C PHE A 54 -9.41 47.40 -26.57
N VAL A 55 -9.87 46.37 -25.83
CA VAL A 55 -10.39 45.10 -26.39
C VAL A 55 -11.91 44.97 -26.18
N ALA A 56 -12.62 46.09 -26.10
CA ALA A 56 -14.08 46.11 -26.10
C ALA A 56 -14.63 45.61 -27.46
N LEU A 57 -14.68 44.29 -27.63
CA LEU A 57 -15.33 43.64 -28.76
C LEU A 57 -16.82 44.01 -28.73
N PRO A 58 -17.40 44.57 -29.80
CA PRO A 58 -18.84 44.79 -29.87
C PRO A 58 -19.55 43.43 -29.76
N CYS A 59 -20.43 43.27 -28.75
CA CYS A 59 -21.09 42.00 -28.44
C CYS A 59 -21.79 41.43 -29.69
N PRO A 60 -21.41 40.23 -30.19
CA PRO A 60 -22.19 39.54 -31.19
C PRO A 60 -23.50 39.06 -30.55
N SER A 61 -24.62 39.28 -31.24
CA SER A 61 -26.01 39.06 -30.79
C SER A 61 -26.38 37.60 -30.42
N ILE A 62 -25.40 36.70 -30.44
CA ILE A 62 -25.54 35.26 -30.17
C ILE A 62 -25.35 34.96 -28.67
N LEU A 63 -24.66 35.84 -27.93
CA LEU A 63 -24.37 35.71 -26.49
C LEU A 63 -25.28 36.62 -25.64
N GLY A 64 -26.60 36.56 -25.88
CA GLY A 64 -27.57 37.50 -25.31
C GLY A 64 -27.54 37.66 -23.77
N GLY A 65 -27.51 36.54 -23.02
CA GLY A 65 -27.66 36.57 -21.55
C GLY A 65 -26.35 36.74 -20.75
N VAL A 66 -25.19 36.61 -21.39
CA VAL A 66 -23.87 36.65 -20.71
C VAL A 66 -23.17 38.00 -20.92
N CYS A 67 -23.60 38.79 -21.90
CA CYS A 67 -23.09 40.15 -22.16
C CYS A 67 -23.19 41.12 -20.95
N PRO A 68 -24.27 41.17 -20.13
CA PRO A 68 -24.31 42.09 -18.99
C PRO A 68 -23.44 41.66 -17.81
N LEU A 69 -22.91 40.43 -17.82
CA LEU A 69 -21.92 39.97 -16.83
C LEU A 69 -20.47 40.30 -17.24
N LEU A 70 -20.25 40.53 -18.54
CA LEU A 70 -18.95 40.87 -19.13
C LEU A 70 -18.80 42.37 -19.40
N GLN A 71 -19.90 43.12 -19.58
CA GLN A 71 -19.91 44.58 -19.53
C GLN A 71 -20.10 45.05 -18.09
N MET A 72 -19.02 45.52 -17.45
CA MET A 72 -19.15 46.19 -16.17
C MET A 72 -19.92 47.51 -16.36
N PRO A 73 -21.02 47.75 -15.61
CA PRO A 73 -21.74 49.02 -15.68
C PRO A 73 -20.85 50.15 -15.16
N THR A 74 -20.81 51.25 -15.92
CA THR A 74 -20.01 52.47 -15.70
C THR A 74 -20.30 53.20 -14.37
N ASP A 75 -21.28 52.75 -13.59
CA ASP A 75 -21.70 53.34 -12.31
C ASP A 75 -21.41 52.47 -11.07
N SER A 76 -20.56 51.45 -11.18
CA SER A 76 -20.14 50.65 -10.03
C SER A 76 -18.76 51.07 -9.50
N LYS A 77 -18.60 51.10 -8.17
CA LYS A 77 -17.36 51.48 -7.44
C LYS A 77 -16.16 50.54 -7.67
N PHE A 78 -16.19 49.70 -8.70
CA PHE A 78 -15.18 48.70 -8.99
C PHE A 78 -14.36 49.13 -10.21
N THR A 79 -13.10 49.51 -9.99
CA THR A 79 -12.17 49.78 -11.10
C THR A 79 -11.69 48.48 -11.74
N PRO A 80 -11.37 48.48 -13.05
CA PRO A 80 -10.81 47.31 -13.74
C PRO A 80 -9.54 46.77 -13.07
N GLU A 81 -8.73 47.65 -12.48
CA GLU A 81 -7.53 47.30 -11.71
C GLU A 81 -7.85 46.48 -10.44
N MET A 82 -8.95 46.80 -9.75
CA MET A 82 -9.41 46.01 -8.59
C MET A 82 -9.91 44.62 -9.01
N ALA A 83 -10.53 44.49 -10.19
CA ALA A 83 -10.96 43.21 -10.73
C ALA A 83 -9.76 42.31 -11.11
N ALA A 84 -8.72 42.88 -11.72
CA ALA A 84 -7.47 42.15 -12.00
C ALA A 84 -6.79 41.64 -10.72
N PHE A 85 -6.78 42.45 -9.65
CA PHE A 85 -6.25 42.04 -8.35
C PHE A 85 -7.05 40.87 -7.73
N ILE A 86 -8.39 40.90 -7.82
CA ILE A 86 -9.25 39.81 -7.34
C ILE A 86 -8.99 38.52 -8.12
N VAL A 87 -8.79 38.59 -9.45
CA VAL A 87 -8.47 37.42 -10.28
C VAL A 87 -7.15 36.77 -9.83
N VAL A 88 -6.11 37.58 -9.58
CA VAL A 88 -4.82 37.07 -9.08
C VAL A 88 -4.96 36.45 -7.70
N LEU A 89 -5.74 37.06 -6.80
CA LEU A 89 -5.98 36.53 -5.45
C LEU A 89 -6.75 35.20 -5.50
N VAL A 90 -7.81 35.12 -6.31
CA VAL A 90 -8.58 33.89 -6.53
C VAL A 90 -7.70 32.81 -7.18
N TRP A 91 -6.85 33.16 -8.13
CA TRP A 91 -5.87 32.24 -8.70
C TRP A 91 -4.89 31.73 -7.65
N MET A 92 -4.36 32.59 -6.79
CA MET A 92 -3.40 32.20 -5.74
C MET A 92 -4.04 31.22 -4.75
N VAL A 93 -5.29 31.47 -4.38
CA VAL A 93 -6.09 30.57 -3.55
C VAL A 93 -6.33 29.25 -4.28
N LEU A 94 -6.83 29.27 -5.52
CA LEU A 94 -7.06 28.07 -6.31
C LEU A 94 -5.78 27.26 -6.55
N ALA A 95 -4.63 27.91 -6.76
CA ALA A 95 -3.32 27.29 -6.90
C ALA A 95 -2.89 26.60 -5.60
N PHE A 96 -3.12 27.23 -4.45
CA PHE A 96 -2.86 26.63 -3.14
C PHE A 96 -3.76 25.42 -2.85
N PHE A 97 -5.07 25.55 -3.11
CA PHE A 97 -6.03 24.46 -2.98
C PHE A 97 -5.70 23.31 -3.96
N ALA A 98 -5.33 23.63 -5.19
CA ALA A 98 -4.87 22.65 -6.18
C ALA A 98 -3.60 21.93 -5.72
N ALA A 99 -2.66 22.63 -5.08
CA ALA A 99 -1.42 22.03 -4.62
C ALA A 99 -1.60 21.09 -3.41
N THR A 100 -2.57 21.41 -2.56
CA THR A 100 -2.80 20.69 -1.30
C THR A 100 -3.80 19.55 -1.44
N LEU A 101 -4.83 19.71 -2.27
CA LEU A 101 -5.99 18.80 -2.29
C LEU A 101 -6.17 18.00 -3.57
N LEU A 102 -5.55 18.38 -4.70
CA LEU A 102 -5.73 17.60 -5.92
C LEU A 102 -4.94 16.29 -5.84
N PRO A 103 -5.61 15.14 -6.03
CA PRO A 103 -4.96 13.85 -6.05
C PRO A 103 -3.96 13.75 -7.22
N PRO A 104 -2.92 12.92 -7.09
CA PRO A 104 -1.98 12.65 -8.17
C PRO A 104 -2.72 12.18 -9.43
N SER A 105 -2.35 12.72 -10.59
CA SER A 105 -2.98 12.32 -11.86
C SER A 105 -2.31 11.06 -12.43
N GLN A 106 -2.96 10.38 -13.38
CA GLN A 106 -2.39 9.20 -14.05
C GLN A 106 -1.02 9.45 -14.72
N ARG A 107 -0.75 10.68 -15.17
CA ARG A 107 0.53 11.05 -15.79
C ARG A 107 1.68 11.15 -14.79
N SER A 108 1.33 11.21 -13.52
CA SER A 108 2.22 11.48 -12.41
C SER A 108 2.95 10.20 -11.93
N LEU A 109 2.39 9.02 -12.25
CA LEU A 109 2.94 7.70 -11.87
C LEU A 109 4.30 7.39 -12.51
N GLY A 110 4.55 7.84 -13.74
CA GLY A 110 5.86 7.64 -14.41
C GLY A 110 7.01 8.33 -13.66
N PRO A 111 6.94 9.66 -13.43
CA PRO A 111 7.93 10.37 -12.62
C PRO A 111 8.07 9.82 -11.18
N MET A 112 6.98 9.31 -10.60
CA MET A 112 7.03 8.65 -9.29
C MET A 112 7.84 7.36 -9.33
N ALA A 113 7.64 6.52 -10.34
CA ALA A 113 8.41 5.29 -10.53
C ALA A 113 9.91 5.59 -10.72
N GLU A 114 10.26 6.59 -11.53
CA GLU A 114 11.65 7.00 -11.72
C GLU A 114 12.28 7.55 -10.42
N LEU A 115 11.55 8.35 -9.64
CA LEU A 115 12.07 8.86 -8.38
C LEU A 115 12.29 7.72 -7.38
N LEU A 116 11.34 6.79 -7.29
CA LEU A 116 11.43 5.65 -6.40
C LEU A 116 12.66 4.81 -6.69
N GLU A 117 12.89 4.49 -7.97
CA GLU A 117 14.06 3.73 -8.41
C GLU A 117 15.36 4.46 -8.07
N ARG A 118 15.41 5.79 -8.25
CA ARG A 118 16.56 6.61 -7.81
C ARG A 118 16.76 6.59 -6.30
N LEU A 119 15.70 6.66 -5.51
CA LEU A 119 15.79 6.61 -4.05
C LEU A 119 16.24 5.24 -3.56
N PHE A 120 15.78 4.16 -4.20
CA PHE A 120 16.20 2.80 -3.92
C PHE A 120 17.68 2.61 -4.26
N HIS A 121 18.13 3.12 -5.41
CA HIS A 121 19.55 3.13 -5.75
C HIS A 121 20.44 3.94 -4.79
N GLN A 122 19.86 4.90 -4.06
CA GLN A 122 20.56 5.70 -3.05
C GLN A 122 20.42 5.13 -1.63
N ASP A 123 19.80 3.96 -1.45
CA ASP A 123 19.49 3.36 -0.16
C ASP A 123 18.65 4.26 0.78
N ARG A 124 17.92 5.24 0.22
CA ARG A 124 17.07 6.19 0.95
C ARG A 124 15.64 5.67 1.12
N TYR A 125 15.52 4.46 1.67
CA TYR A 125 14.26 3.75 1.81
C TYR A 125 13.23 4.49 2.67
N GLY A 126 13.66 5.16 3.74
CA GLY A 126 12.76 5.93 4.60
C GLY A 126 12.03 7.06 3.86
N GLU A 127 12.76 7.81 3.03
CA GLU A 127 12.17 8.89 2.24
C GLU A 127 11.25 8.37 1.14
N ALA A 128 11.58 7.21 0.56
CA ALA A 128 10.71 6.56 -0.41
C ALA A 128 9.38 6.14 0.23
N VAL A 129 9.42 5.57 1.43
CA VAL A 129 8.24 5.19 2.20
C VAL A 129 7.40 6.42 2.52
N ASP A 130 7.99 7.46 3.11
CA ASP A 130 7.27 8.68 3.51
C ASP A 130 6.61 9.38 2.31
N PHE A 131 7.23 9.29 1.12
CA PHE A 131 6.68 9.83 -0.11
C PHE A 131 5.52 9.00 -0.68
N LEU A 132 5.64 7.67 -0.65
CA LEU A 132 4.68 6.76 -1.28
C LEU A 132 3.46 6.46 -0.41
N LEU A 133 3.63 6.37 0.92
CA LEU A 133 2.56 6.01 1.84
C LEU A 133 1.25 6.77 1.62
N PRO A 134 1.24 8.12 1.46
CA PRO A 134 0.01 8.87 1.24
C PRO A 134 -0.70 8.55 -0.08
N HIS A 135 0.00 7.96 -1.05
CA HIS A 135 -0.46 7.75 -2.43
C HIS A 135 -0.69 6.27 -2.76
N LEU A 136 -0.45 5.38 -1.80
CA LEU A 136 -0.34 3.96 -2.08
C LEU A 136 -1.70 3.31 -2.37
N GLU A 137 -2.80 3.78 -1.77
CA GLU A 137 -4.17 3.41 -2.21
C GLU A 137 -4.50 3.86 -3.64
N PHE A 138 -3.91 4.96 -4.10
CA PHE A 138 -4.10 5.44 -5.47
C PHE A 138 -3.31 4.57 -6.45
N ILE A 139 -2.09 4.17 -6.08
CA ILE A 139 -1.23 3.27 -6.87
C ILE A 139 -1.89 1.90 -7.01
N ASP A 140 -2.42 1.34 -5.92
CA ASP A 140 -3.18 0.08 -5.91
C ASP A 140 -4.40 0.15 -6.84
N ARG A 141 -5.23 1.19 -6.70
CA ARG A 141 -6.37 1.44 -7.61
C ARG A 141 -5.93 1.63 -9.06
N ALA A 142 -4.74 2.16 -9.30
CA ALA A 142 -4.19 2.32 -10.65
C ALA A 142 -3.74 0.99 -11.27
N GLN A 143 -3.16 0.09 -10.47
CA GLN A 143 -2.79 -1.27 -10.87
C GLN A 143 -4.04 -2.08 -11.24
N ASN A 144 -5.07 -2.04 -10.39
CA ASN A 144 -6.30 -2.83 -10.55
C ASN A 144 -7.30 -2.25 -11.58
N ARG A 145 -6.84 -1.33 -12.44
CA ARG A 145 -7.67 -0.58 -13.41
C ARG A 145 -8.93 0.04 -12.79
N GLY A 146 -8.85 0.43 -11.52
CA GLY A 146 -9.93 0.95 -10.70
C GLY A 146 -10.22 2.44 -10.89
N LEU A 147 -9.35 3.16 -11.60
CA LEU A 147 -9.53 4.60 -11.84
C LEU A 147 -10.74 4.87 -12.74
N TRP A 148 -11.49 5.92 -12.42
CA TRP A 148 -12.68 6.28 -13.19
C TRP A 148 -12.37 6.46 -14.68
N THR A 149 -11.26 7.11 -15.02
CA THR A 149 -10.83 7.32 -16.41
C THR A 149 -10.49 6.01 -17.14
N GLN A 150 -9.88 5.04 -16.45
CA GLN A 150 -9.63 3.68 -16.99
C GLN A 150 -10.94 2.93 -17.19
N ARG A 151 -11.82 2.93 -16.19
CA ARG A 151 -13.14 2.29 -16.28
C ARG A 151 -13.99 2.87 -17.41
N THR A 152 -13.97 4.19 -17.61
CA THR A 152 -14.68 4.83 -18.71
C THR A 152 -14.08 4.45 -20.06
N HIS A 153 -12.75 4.40 -20.17
CA HIS A 153 -12.09 3.96 -21.40
C HIS A 153 -12.43 2.49 -21.71
N ASP A 154 -12.35 1.60 -20.73
CA ASP A 154 -12.64 0.17 -20.91
C ASP A 154 -14.11 -0.10 -21.22
N TRP A 155 -15.02 0.67 -20.59
CA TRP A 155 -16.45 0.64 -20.91
C TRP A 155 -16.73 1.11 -22.34
N LEU A 156 -16.10 2.20 -22.78
CA LEU A 156 -16.20 2.75 -24.14
C LEU A 156 -15.55 1.85 -25.20
N ALA A 157 -14.40 1.25 -24.89
CA ALA A 157 -13.68 0.33 -25.76
C ALA A 157 -14.40 -1.02 -25.90
N GLY A 158 -15.27 -1.35 -24.94
CA GLY A 158 -15.97 -2.64 -24.86
C GLY A 158 -15.06 -3.79 -24.41
N ASN A 159 -13.92 -3.46 -23.78
CA ASN A 159 -12.96 -4.42 -23.24
C ASN A 159 -13.22 -4.59 -21.74
N ARG A 160 -14.28 -5.32 -21.39
CA ARG A 160 -14.32 -5.95 -20.07
C ARG A 160 -13.37 -7.14 -20.14
N ILE A 161 -12.36 -7.19 -19.28
CA ILE A 161 -11.52 -8.39 -19.12
C ILE A 161 -12.52 -9.51 -18.81
N VAL A 162 -12.63 -10.46 -19.74
CA VAL A 162 -13.46 -11.64 -19.53
C VAL A 162 -12.68 -12.47 -18.55
N ASP A 163 -13.24 -12.63 -17.36
CA ASP A 163 -12.69 -13.56 -16.38
C ASP A 163 -12.56 -14.93 -17.05
N VAL A 164 -11.35 -15.51 -17.03
CA VAL A 164 -11.05 -16.73 -17.80
C VAL A 164 -11.90 -17.91 -17.31
N GLU A 165 -12.33 -17.83 -16.04
CA GLU A 165 -13.17 -18.81 -15.36
C GLU A 165 -14.68 -18.57 -15.53
N ALA A 166 -15.10 -17.50 -16.22
CA ALA A 166 -16.52 -17.18 -16.36
C ALA A 166 -17.27 -18.24 -17.22
N PRO A 167 -18.48 -18.67 -16.80
CA PRO A 167 -19.25 -19.66 -17.53
C PRO A 167 -19.56 -19.21 -18.97
N LEU A 168 -19.54 -20.16 -19.91
CA LEU A 168 -19.70 -19.92 -21.36
C LEU A 168 -20.95 -19.09 -21.72
N ALA A 169 -22.00 -19.14 -20.91
CA ALA A 169 -23.22 -18.36 -21.07
C ALA A 169 -22.99 -16.85 -20.86
N GLU A 170 -22.17 -16.46 -19.88
CA GLU A 170 -21.78 -15.06 -19.66
C GLU A 170 -20.88 -14.56 -20.78
N ARG A 171 -20.00 -15.42 -21.29
CA ARG A 171 -19.13 -15.13 -22.44
C ARG A 171 -19.94 -14.78 -23.70
N LYS A 172 -21.03 -15.50 -23.97
CA LYS A 172 -21.95 -15.21 -25.10
C LYS A 172 -22.69 -13.88 -24.92
N LYS A 173 -23.18 -13.57 -23.71
CA LYS A 173 -23.82 -12.27 -23.41
C LYS A 173 -22.83 -11.11 -23.55
N ALA A 174 -21.61 -11.27 -23.04
CA ALA A 174 -20.53 -10.29 -23.15
C ALA A 174 -20.17 -9.99 -24.61
N ASN A 175 -20.11 -11.02 -25.47
CA ASN A 175 -19.84 -10.85 -26.89
C ASN A 175 -20.93 -10.05 -27.64
N ARG A 176 -22.22 -10.26 -27.34
CA ARG A 176 -23.31 -9.45 -27.93
C ARG A 176 -23.23 -7.97 -27.49
N LEU A 177 -22.98 -7.73 -26.21
CA LEU A 177 -22.79 -6.38 -25.67
C LEU A 177 -21.58 -5.67 -26.32
N ARG A 178 -20.50 -6.41 -26.56
CA ARG A 178 -19.29 -5.90 -27.25
C ARG A 178 -19.58 -5.50 -28.70
N GLU A 179 -20.41 -6.26 -29.39
CA GLU A 179 -20.78 -5.99 -30.78
C GLU A 179 -21.69 -4.76 -30.90
N SER A 180 -22.67 -4.64 -30.00
CA SER A 180 -23.51 -3.45 -29.89
C SER A 180 -22.70 -2.19 -29.55
N ARG A 181 -21.63 -2.27 -28.76
CA ARG A 181 -20.82 -1.10 -28.37
C ARG A 181 -19.71 -0.72 -29.35
N ARG A 182 -19.61 -1.38 -30.52
CA ARG A 182 -18.60 -1.03 -31.54
C ARG A 182 -18.72 0.42 -32.01
N PHE A 183 -19.91 1.01 -31.98
CA PHE A 183 -20.12 2.42 -32.38
C PHE A 183 -19.56 3.44 -31.36
N LEU A 184 -19.34 3.04 -30.09
CA LEU A 184 -18.76 3.89 -29.04
C LEU A 184 -17.23 3.83 -28.99
N ARG A 185 -16.61 2.85 -29.66
CA ARG A 185 -15.15 2.71 -29.77
C ARG A 185 -14.41 3.96 -30.26
N PRO A 186 -14.88 4.73 -31.26
CA PRO A 186 -14.17 5.96 -31.65
C PRO A 186 -14.13 6.99 -30.51
N LEU A 187 -15.15 7.04 -29.63
CA LEU A 187 -15.16 7.92 -28.46
C LEU A 187 -14.15 7.49 -27.39
N ALA A 188 -13.77 6.21 -27.35
CA ALA A 188 -12.75 5.72 -26.42
C ALA A 188 -11.39 6.41 -26.65
N LYS A 189 -11.05 6.81 -27.89
CA LYS A 189 -9.77 7.46 -28.22
C LYS A 189 -9.60 8.86 -27.58
N LEU A 190 -10.69 9.49 -27.14
CA LEU A 190 -10.65 10.79 -26.46
C LEU A 190 -10.24 10.67 -24.98
N PHE A 191 -10.39 9.48 -24.40
CA PHE A 191 -10.01 9.20 -23.02
C PHE A 191 -8.67 8.47 -22.97
N PRO A 192 -7.78 8.79 -22.01
CA PRO A 192 -6.51 8.09 -21.87
C PRO A 192 -6.74 6.61 -21.53
N SER A 193 -6.08 5.70 -22.26
CA SER A 193 -6.20 4.25 -22.06
C SER A 193 -5.76 3.78 -20.67
N GLY A 194 -4.95 4.58 -19.98
CA GLY A 194 -4.45 4.29 -18.64
C GLY A 194 -3.48 3.11 -18.56
N ASN A 195 -3.07 2.52 -19.70
CA ASN A 195 -2.13 1.40 -19.72
C ASN A 195 -0.76 1.78 -19.14
N HIS A 196 -0.22 2.94 -19.54
CA HIS A 196 1.02 3.45 -18.95
C HIS A 196 0.88 3.76 -17.46
N ALA A 197 -0.31 4.14 -16.98
CA ALA A 197 -0.54 4.37 -15.56
C ALA A 197 -0.50 3.03 -14.78
N GLN A 198 -1.14 2.00 -15.33
CA GLN A 198 -1.11 0.65 -14.77
C GLN A 198 0.33 0.08 -14.76
N GLU A 199 1.05 0.17 -15.88
CA GLU A 199 2.44 -0.31 -16.01
C GLU A 199 3.38 0.39 -15.03
N ASN A 200 3.26 1.71 -14.87
CA ASN A 200 4.08 2.46 -13.91
C ASN A 200 3.71 2.15 -12.45
N ALA A 201 2.41 1.95 -12.15
CA ALA A 201 1.97 1.52 -10.82
C ALA A 201 2.49 0.12 -10.49
N GLU A 202 2.41 -0.80 -11.44
CA GLU A 202 2.96 -2.15 -11.32
C GLU A 202 4.48 -2.11 -11.14
N ARG A 203 5.20 -1.27 -11.89
CA ARG A 203 6.65 -1.06 -11.71
C ARG A 203 6.99 -0.56 -10.30
N ILE A 204 6.22 0.40 -9.77
CA ILE A 204 6.38 0.90 -8.40
C ILE A 204 6.19 -0.25 -7.40
N LEU A 205 5.07 -0.98 -7.49
CA LEU A 205 4.78 -2.05 -6.55
C LEU A 205 5.77 -3.21 -6.67
N ASN A 206 6.14 -3.61 -7.89
CA ASN A 206 7.20 -4.59 -8.12
C ASN A 206 8.51 -4.16 -7.44
N SER A 207 8.91 -2.90 -7.58
CA SER A 207 10.13 -2.43 -6.92
C SER A 207 10.02 -2.54 -5.39
N MET A 208 8.88 -2.19 -4.79
CA MET A 208 8.66 -2.29 -3.34
C MET A 208 8.62 -3.74 -2.86
N TYR A 209 7.85 -4.61 -3.53
CA TYR A 209 7.63 -5.98 -3.06
C TYR A 209 8.79 -6.92 -3.38
N LEU A 210 9.51 -6.69 -4.49
CA LEU A 210 10.56 -7.61 -4.96
C LEU A 210 11.97 -7.24 -4.46
N THR A 211 12.21 -5.98 -4.08
CA THR A 211 13.54 -5.56 -3.61
C THR A 211 13.80 -6.07 -2.19
N ARG A 212 14.77 -6.97 -2.05
CA ARG A 212 15.11 -7.61 -0.77
C ARG A 212 15.54 -6.61 0.31
N GLN A 213 16.41 -5.66 -0.04
CA GLN A 213 16.91 -4.64 0.89
C GLN A 213 15.79 -3.77 1.47
N PHE A 214 14.79 -3.45 0.64
CA PHE A 214 13.61 -2.72 1.09
C PHE A 214 12.75 -3.54 2.05
N MET A 215 12.57 -4.84 1.77
CA MET A 215 11.86 -5.75 2.68
C MET A 215 12.54 -5.82 4.04
N ASP A 216 13.86 -6.02 4.06
CA ASP A 216 14.65 -6.06 5.30
C ASP A 216 14.53 -4.74 6.08
N TYR A 217 14.61 -3.59 5.38
CA TYR A 217 14.42 -2.27 5.96
C TYR A 217 13.03 -2.11 6.59
N VAL A 218 11.98 -2.48 5.86
CA VAL A 218 10.59 -2.32 6.32
C VAL A 218 10.28 -3.25 7.49
N ALA A 219 10.78 -4.49 7.47
CA ALA A 219 10.61 -5.44 8.58
C ALA A 219 11.28 -4.94 9.88
N LEU A 220 12.46 -4.33 9.79
CA LEU A 220 13.23 -3.89 10.96
C LEU A 220 12.88 -2.47 11.44
N GLN A 221 12.76 -1.50 10.52
CA GLN A 221 12.69 -0.07 10.86
C GLN A 221 11.27 0.51 10.81
N ARG A 222 10.37 -0.14 10.06
CA ARG A 222 9.01 0.37 9.79
C ARG A 222 7.98 -0.78 9.71
N PRO A 223 7.79 -1.58 10.77
CA PRO A 223 6.91 -2.76 10.74
C PRO A 223 5.43 -2.43 10.44
N SER A 224 4.98 -1.21 10.78
CA SER A 224 3.67 -0.69 10.38
C SER A 224 3.47 -0.67 8.86
N VAL A 225 4.53 -0.37 8.11
CA VAL A 225 4.53 -0.35 6.64
C VAL A 225 4.52 -1.76 6.09
N ALA A 226 5.22 -2.71 6.74
CA ALA A 226 5.16 -4.12 6.40
C ALA A 226 3.71 -4.63 6.46
N GLY A 227 3.03 -4.34 7.58
CA GLY A 227 1.63 -4.70 7.78
C GLY A 227 0.69 -4.06 6.75
N MET A 228 0.89 -2.76 6.44
CA MET A 228 0.11 -2.10 5.40
C MET A 228 0.31 -2.79 4.03
N LEU A 229 1.55 -3.07 3.63
CA LEU A 229 1.85 -3.74 2.36
C LEU A 229 1.24 -5.14 2.24
N VAL A 230 1.13 -5.87 3.35
CA VAL A 230 0.45 -7.18 3.40
C VAL A 230 -1.05 -7.04 3.13
N THR A 231 -1.69 -5.97 3.66
CA THR A 231 -3.14 -5.77 3.56
C THR A 231 -3.61 -5.17 2.21
N LEU A 232 -2.71 -4.61 1.41
CA LEU A 232 -3.07 -4.03 0.11
C LEU A 232 -3.49 -5.08 -0.90
N ASP A 233 -4.34 -4.71 -1.86
CA ASP A 233 -4.80 -5.59 -2.93
C ASP A 233 -3.86 -5.62 -4.14
N ALA A 234 -2.57 -5.76 -3.85
CA ALA A 234 -1.53 -5.90 -4.85
C ALA A 234 -1.28 -7.38 -5.17
N HIS A 235 -1.16 -7.72 -6.45
CA HIS A 235 -0.88 -9.10 -6.87
C HIS A 235 0.41 -9.67 -6.28
N GLN A 236 1.41 -8.82 -6.04
CA GLN A 236 2.72 -9.20 -5.53
C GLN A 236 2.75 -9.50 -4.02
N ARG A 237 1.63 -9.26 -3.31
CA ARG A 237 1.58 -9.39 -1.84
C ARG A 237 1.81 -10.82 -1.34
N TYR A 238 1.49 -11.84 -2.14
CA TYR A 238 1.63 -13.25 -1.75
C TYR A 238 3.11 -13.61 -1.55
N ASP A 239 3.95 -13.33 -2.56
CA ASP A 239 5.39 -13.60 -2.49
C ASP A 239 6.07 -12.79 -1.40
N PHE A 240 5.66 -11.53 -1.23
CA PHE A 240 6.18 -10.68 -0.18
C PHE A 240 5.83 -11.18 1.22
N SER A 241 4.56 -11.52 1.45
CA SER A 241 4.09 -12.10 2.71
C SER A 241 4.86 -13.37 3.07
N ASN A 242 5.02 -14.26 2.10
CA ASN A 242 5.75 -15.51 2.27
C ASN A 242 7.21 -15.25 2.71
N ARG A 243 7.92 -14.36 2.00
CA ARG A 243 9.31 -13.99 2.35
C ARG A 243 9.41 -13.26 3.69
N LEU A 244 8.47 -12.36 3.99
CA LEU A 244 8.44 -11.59 5.22
C LEU A 244 8.27 -12.51 6.42
N LEU A 245 7.26 -13.37 6.43
CA LEU A 245 7.01 -14.31 7.53
C LEU A 245 8.17 -15.28 7.70
N HIS A 246 8.71 -15.82 6.61
CA HIS A 246 9.89 -16.69 6.64
C HIS A 246 11.12 -15.98 7.25
N SER A 247 11.38 -14.73 6.86
CA SER A 247 12.48 -13.93 7.41
C SER A 247 12.27 -13.58 8.87
N LEU A 248 11.02 -13.36 9.30
CA LEU A 248 10.72 -13.03 10.68
C LEU A 248 10.84 -14.25 11.59
N ILE A 249 10.36 -15.43 11.18
CA ILE A 249 10.45 -16.63 12.01
C ILE A 249 11.89 -17.18 12.10
N SER A 250 12.70 -17.02 11.05
CA SER A 250 14.07 -17.55 11.00
C SER A 250 15.09 -16.81 11.86
N VAL A 251 14.75 -15.64 12.39
CA VAL A 251 15.64 -14.83 13.23
C VAL A 251 15.07 -14.78 14.66
N PRO A 252 15.69 -15.48 15.64
CA PRO A 252 15.30 -15.36 17.04
C PRO A 252 15.37 -13.91 17.52
N GLY A 253 14.37 -13.47 18.27
CA GLY A 253 14.26 -12.08 18.73
C GLY A 253 13.85 -11.08 17.65
N SER A 254 13.36 -11.54 16.48
CA SER A 254 12.73 -10.65 15.51
C SER A 254 11.48 -10.01 16.09
N ARG A 255 10.95 -9.01 15.38
CA ARG A 255 9.73 -8.31 15.79
C ARG A 255 8.53 -9.25 15.97
N LEU A 256 8.48 -10.36 15.23
CA LEU A 256 7.42 -11.36 15.38
C LEU A 256 7.46 -12.03 16.77
N TYR A 257 8.65 -12.35 17.27
CA TYR A 257 8.87 -12.97 18.58
C TYR A 257 8.41 -12.01 19.68
N GLU A 258 8.81 -10.74 19.60
CA GLU A 258 8.39 -9.71 20.55
C GLU A 258 6.87 -9.48 20.55
N GLU A 259 6.23 -9.48 19.37
CA GLU A 259 4.80 -9.29 19.25
C GLU A 259 4.02 -10.50 19.78
N LEU A 260 4.48 -11.72 19.54
CA LEU A 260 3.89 -12.96 20.06
C LEU A 260 4.04 -13.08 21.58
N GLU A 261 5.23 -12.83 22.12
CA GLU A 261 5.45 -12.83 23.58
C GLU A 261 4.52 -11.83 24.28
N ARG A 262 4.40 -10.63 23.71
CA ARG A 262 3.51 -9.59 24.21
C ARG A 262 2.05 -10.01 24.11
N ASN A 263 1.66 -10.65 23.01
CA ASN A 263 0.28 -11.09 22.80
C ASN A 263 -0.10 -12.25 23.73
N ALA A 264 0.84 -13.15 24.05
CA ALA A 264 0.60 -14.25 24.98
C ALA A 264 0.36 -13.80 26.42
N LYS A 265 0.87 -12.62 26.80
CA LYS A 265 0.58 -11.97 28.10
C LYS A 265 -0.74 -11.19 28.08
N TYR A 266 -1.36 -11.05 26.92
CA TYR A 266 -2.61 -10.32 26.75
C TYR A 266 -3.78 -11.29 26.86
N ASP A 267 -4.49 -11.19 27.99
CA ASP A 267 -5.73 -11.91 28.23
C ASP A 267 -6.86 -11.10 27.58
N GLY A 268 -7.00 -11.22 26.26
CA GLY A 268 -7.88 -10.38 25.47
C GLY A 268 -9.36 -10.56 25.86
N MET A 269 -10.02 -9.45 26.18
CA MET A 269 -11.48 -9.39 26.35
C MET A 269 -12.13 -8.67 25.17
N GLY A 270 -12.96 -9.38 24.41
CA GLY A 270 -13.72 -8.86 23.25
C GLY A 270 -13.46 -9.62 21.94
N ASP A 271 -13.95 -9.07 20.82
CA ASP A 271 -13.90 -9.70 19.48
C ASP A 271 -12.50 -9.75 18.83
N SER A 272 -11.44 -9.27 19.52
CA SER A 272 -10.08 -9.21 18.95
C SER A 272 -9.06 -9.87 19.87
N LEU A 273 -8.45 -10.95 19.37
CA LEU A 273 -7.41 -11.73 20.04
C LEU A 273 -5.99 -11.13 19.89
N VAL A 274 -5.86 -10.00 19.18
CA VAL A 274 -4.57 -9.37 18.89
C VAL A 274 -4.48 -7.97 19.47
N VAL A 275 -3.39 -7.70 20.19
CA VAL A 275 -3.10 -6.37 20.75
C VAL A 275 -2.98 -5.33 19.63
N GLY A 276 -3.68 -4.21 19.77
CA GLY A 276 -3.78 -3.17 18.72
C GLY A 276 -2.45 -2.52 18.29
N HIS A 277 -1.39 -2.63 19.12
CA HIS A 277 -0.04 -2.11 18.85
C HIS A 277 0.90 -3.13 18.19
N ASN A 278 0.45 -4.37 17.98
CA ASN A 278 1.19 -5.37 17.20
C ASN A 278 0.94 -5.09 15.72
N PHE A 279 1.97 -4.74 14.95
CA PHE A 279 1.78 -4.31 13.57
C PHE A 279 1.71 -5.50 12.61
N ILE A 280 2.54 -6.52 12.85
CA ILE A 280 2.61 -7.71 12.00
C ILE A 280 1.41 -8.60 12.31
N LEU A 281 1.21 -8.97 13.59
CA LEU A 281 0.11 -9.86 13.98
C LEU A 281 -1.26 -9.27 13.61
N ARG A 282 -1.45 -7.96 13.75
CA ARG A 282 -2.71 -7.31 13.38
C ARG A 282 -2.95 -7.31 11.87
N ALA A 283 -1.90 -7.21 11.05
CA ALA A 283 -2.04 -7.24 9.60
C ALA A 283 -2.58 -8.58 9.10
N TYR A 284 -2.17 -9.69 9.75
CA TYR A 284 -2.61 -11.04 9.40
C TYR A 284 -3.90 -11.46 10.10
N PHE A 285 -3.98 -11.24 11.41
CA PHE A 285 -5.03 -11.82 12.26
C PHE A 285 -6.08 -10.80 12.72
N GLY A 286 -5.87 -9.50 12.50
CA GLY A 286 -6.91 -8.50 12.73
C GLY A 286 -8.11 -8.67 11.79
N ASN A 287 -7.86 -9.23 10.59
CA ASN A 287 -8.86 -9.82 9.73
C ASN A 287 -8.30 -11.15 9.21
N ALA A 288 -8.71 -12.27 9.81
CA ALA A 288 -8.14 -13.59 9.54
C ALA A 288 -8.32 -14.04 8.08
N ARG A 289 -9.24 -13.44 7.31
CA ARG A 289 -9.36 -13.67 5.86
C ARG A 289 -8.12 -13.21 5.09
N VAL A 290 -7.35 -12.26 5.61
CA VAL A 290 -6.05 -11.87 5.04
C VAL A 290 -5.04 -12.99 5.20
N ALA A 291 -4.95 -13.59 6.39
CA ALA A 291 -4.08 -14.74 6.63
C ALA A 291 -4.48 -15.96 5.79
N GLU A 292 -5.77 -16.24 5.67
CA GLU A 292 -6.35 -17.27 4.79
C GLU A 292 -5.91 -17.07 3.34
N LEU A 293 -6.20 -15.89 2.79
CA LEU A 293 -5.90 -15.57 1.40
C LEU A 293 -4.40 -15.68 1.10
N LEU A 294 -3.54 -15.23 2.01
CA LEU A 294 -2.10 -15.21 1.82
C LEU A 294 -1.40 -16.54 2.13
N GLY A 295 -2.12 -17.54 2.67
CA GLY A 295 -1.53 -18.80 3.12
C GLY A 295 -0.48 -18.58 4.21
N ALA A 296 -0.78 -17.75 5.20
CA ALA A 296 0.19 -17.26 6.20
C ALA A 296 0.80 -18.35 7.09
N TRP A 297 0.22 -19.56 7.12
CA TRP A 297 0.76 -20.73 7.81
C TRP A 297 1.97 -21.33 7.08
N LYS A 298 1.99 -21.32 5.74
CA LYS A 298 2.95 -22.07 4.93
C LYS A 298 4.42 -21.68 5.17
N PRO A 299 4.83 -20.40 5.06
CA PRO A 299 6.22 -19.99 5.33
C PRO A 299 6.73 -20.39 6.71
N VAL A 300 5.84 -20.32 7.70
CA VAL A 300 6.16 -20.60 9.10
C VAL A 300 6.22 -22.10 9.32
N GLY A 301 5.22 -22.86 8.85
CA GLY A 301 5.18 -24.31 8.98
C GLY A 301 6.30 -25.03 8.24
N ASP A 302 6.59 -24.63 7.00
CA ASP A 302 7.70 -25.20 6.23
C ASP A 302 9.06 -24.93 6.93
N TYR A 303 9.21 -23.75 7.52
CA TYR A 303 10.39 -23.40 8.30
C TYR A 303 10.50 -24.27 9.55
N LEU A 304 9.42 -24.42 10.33
CA LEU A 304 9.37 -25.20 11.57
C LEU A 304 9.71 -26.67 11.34
N ILE A 305 9.13 -27.32 10.33
CA ILE A 305 9.48 -28.71 9.96
C ILE A 305 10.98 -28.81 9.68
N SER A 306 11.52 -27.85 8.93
CA SER A 306 12.95 -27.85 8.61
C SER A 306 13.84 -27.59 9.83
N GLU A 307 13.33 -26.84 10.82
CA GLU A 307 14.05 -26.51 12.05
C GLU A 307 14.01 -27.70 13.03
N ILE A 308 12.87 -28.38 13.18
CA ILE A 308 12.73 -29.61 13.99
C ILE A 308 13.71 -30.68 13.48
N ARG A 309 13.73 -30.92 12.15
CA ARG A 309 14.66 -31.88 11.52
C ARG A 309 16.14 -31.55 11.70
N ARG A 310 16.48 -30.28 11.88
CA ARG A 310 17.86 -29.81 12.07
C ARG A 310 18.23 -29.62 13.54
N ALA A 311 17.24 -29.61 14.43
CA ALA A 311 17.44 -29.32 15.83
C ALA A 311 18.35 -30.38 16.45
N ASP A 312 19.18 -29.94 17.38
CA ASP A 312 19.96 -30.85 18.20
C ASP A 312 19.02 -31.71 19.05
N GLN A 313 19.08 -33.03 18.85
CA GLN A 313 18.27 -34.00 19.60
C GLN A 313 18.55 -33.89 21.11
N ALA A 314 19.78 -33.56 21.50
CA ALA A 314 20.13 -33.37 22.91
C ALA A 314 19.42 -32.16 23.52
N ARG A 315 19.12 -31.14 22.72
CA ARG A 315 18.35 -29.96 23.15
C ARG A 315 16.87 -30.31 23.30
N LEU A 316 16.28 -30.98 22.30
CA LEU A 316 14.86 -31.36 22.30
C LEU A 316 14.53 -32.39 23.39
N ASN A 317 15.46 -33.30 23.67
CA ASN A 317 15.34 -34.28 24.75
C ASN A 317 15.92 -33.77 26.08
N GLY A 318 16.29 -32.49 26.16
CA GLY A 318 16.73 -31.86 27.41
C GLY A 318 15.56 -31.60 28.37
N ARG A 319 15.89 -31.27 29.62
CA ARG A 319 14.90 -30.94 30.67
C ARG A 319 14.01 -29.77 30.26
N SER A 320 12.73 -29.84 30.62
CA SER A 320 11.72 -28.82 30.29
C SER A 320 11.56 -27.72 31.34
N ASP A 321 12.30 -27.76 32.46
CA ASP A 321 12.06 -26.91 33.64
C ASP A 321 12.08 -25.39 33.34
N ASP A 322 12.89 -24.95 32.37
CA ASP A 322 13.03 -23.54 31.98
C ASP A 322 12.20 -23.17 30.74
N PHE A 323 11.25 -24.03 30.32
CA PHE A 323 10.45 -23.85 29.11
C PHE A 323 9.76 -22.49 29.02
N ASP A 324 9.06 -22.08 30.09
CA ASP A 324 8.32 -20.81 30.08
C ASP A 324 9.20 -19.58 29.90
N LYS A 325 10.48 -19.66 30.30
CA LYS A 325 11.45 -18.57 30.14
C LYS A 325 12.06 -18.58 28.75
N ASP A 326 12.46 -19.76 28.28
CA ASP A 326 13.29 -19.89 27.08
C ASP A 326 12.47 -20.07 25.80
N ARG A 327 11.17 -20.38 25.89
CA ARG A 327 10.29 -20.57 24.72
C ARG A 327 10.25 -19.38 23.77
N TRP A 328 10.43 -18.16 24.28
CA TRP A 328 10.42 -16.94 23.46
C TRP A 328 11.73 -16.70 22.71
N ASN A 329 12.76 -17.53 22.93
CA ASN A 329 13.99 -17.53 22.16
C ASN A 329 14.09 -18.75 21.22
N ASP A 330 13.21 -19.73 21.39
CA ASP A 330 13.17 -20.96 20.59
C ASP A 330 12.24 -20.80 19.38
N PRO A 331 12.75 -20.95 18.13
CA PRO A 331 11.93 -20.83 16.94
C PRO A 331 10.78 -21.83 16.87
N ILE A 332 10.96 -23.05 17.39
CA ILE A 332 9.94 -24.09 17.38
C ILE A 332 8.79 -23.70 18.29
N ALA A 333 9.08 -23.35 19.55
CA ALA A 333 8.07 -22.91 20.50
C ALA A 333 7.33 -21.64 20.05
N VAL A 334 8.04 -20.64 19.52
CA VAL A 334 7.41 -19.42 18.96
C VAL A 334 6.54 -19.73 17.74
N GLY A 335 6.98 -20.67 16.91
CA GLY A 335 6.18 -21.18 15.80
C GLY A 335 4.87 -21.82 16.25
N VAL A 336 4.91 -22.66 17.29
CA VAL A 336 3.70 -23.25 17.88
C VAL A 336 2.77 -22.16 18.40
N ALA A 337 3.29 -21.17 19.14
CA ALA A 337 2.49 -20.04 19.63
C ALA A 337 1.88 -19.20 18.49
N TYR A 338 2.57 -19.07 17.36
CA TYR A 338 2.03 -18.43 16.16
C TYR A 338 0.85 -19.21 15.58
N PHE A 339 0.97 -20.53 15.46
CA PHE A 339 -0.11 -21.39 14.98
C PHE A 339 -1.32 -21.36 15.92
N ASP A 340 -1.11 -21.42 17.24
CA ASP A 340 -2.17 -21.25 18.24
C ASP A 340 -2.95 -19.94 18.05
N LEU A 341 -2.25 -18.81 17.99
CA LEU A 341 -2.88 -17.51 17.78
C LEU A 341 -3.63 -17.45 16.44
N MET A 342 -3.04 -17.99 15.37
CA MET A 342 -3.65 -18.04 14.05
C MET A 342 -4.96 -18.82 14.10
N ILE A 343 -4.95 -20.04 14.64
CA ILE A 343 -6.10 -20.94 14.71
C ILE A 343 -7.22 -20.30 15.54
N ARG A 344 -6.91 -19.78 16.73
CA ARG A 344 -7.89 -19.05 17.57
C ARG A 344 -8.46 -17.82 16.84
N SER A 345 -7.64 -17.12 16.06
CA SER A 345 -8.08 -15.98 15.24
C SER A 345 -9.01 -16.39 14.09
N ALA A 346 -8.77 -17.54 13.45
CA ALA A 346 -9.70 -18.13 12.47
C ALA A 346 -11.06 -18.42 13.10
N PHE A 347 -11.04 -19.14 14.22
CA PHE A 347 -12.25 -19.60 14.90
C PHE A 347 -13.08 -18.43 15.42
N SER A 348 -12.45 -17.46 16.10
CA SER A 348 -13.16 -16.27 16.61
C SER A 348 -13.82 -15.43 15.52
N GLN A 349 -13.29 -15.46 14.29
CA GLN A 349 -13.79 -14.69 13.15
C GLN A 349 -14.66 -15.51 12.19
N ASN A 350 -14.99 -16.77 12.52
CA ASN A 350 -15.76 -17.69 11.69
C ASN A 350 -15.21 -17.83 10.25
N ILE A 351 -13.90 -18.05 10.12
CA ILE A 351 -13.30 -18.41 8.83
C ILE A 351 -13.56 -19.90 8.54
N ASP A 352 -14.00 -20.22 7.32
CA ASP A 352 -14.36 -21.58 6.91
C ASP A 352 -13.14 -22.49 6.74
N ASP A 353 -12.03 -21.94 6.25
CA ASP A 353 -10.75 -22.65 6.16
C ASP A 353 -10.09 -22.72 7.55
N PRO A 354 -9.70 -23.91 8.04
CA PRO A 354 -9.00 -24.06 9.31
C PRO A 354 -7.56 -23.52 9.30
N MET A 355 -7.18 -22.73 8.30
CA MET A 355 -5.82 -22.21 8.07
C MET A 355 -4.76 -23.32 8.10
N TRP A 356 -5.12 -24.44 7.46
CA TRP A 356 -4.32 -25.65 7.33
C TRP A 356 -3.76 -26.20 8.66
N LEU A 357 -4.67 -26.47 9.60
CA LEU A 357 -4.41 -27.14 10.89
C LEU A 357 -3.53 -28.40 10.82
N ALA A 358 -3.53 -29.11 9.68
CA ALA A 358 -2.73 -30.32 9.48
C ALA A 358 -1.20 -30.12 9.60
N TYR A 359 -0.69 -28.89 9.58
CA TYR A 359 0.72 -28.64 9.89
C TYR A 359 1.10 -29.09 11.31
N LEU A 360 0.17 -29.04 12.26
CA LEU A 360 0.43 -29.50 13.63
C LEU A 360 0.72 -31.00 13.67
N ASP A 361 -0.03 -31.79 12.91
CA ASP A 361 0.17 -33.24 12.77
C ASP A 361 1.61 -33.54 12.30
N HIS A 362 2.06 -32.82 11.27
CA HIS A 362 3.44 -32.91 10.80
C HIS A 362 4.48 -32.47 11.83
N PHE A 363 4.19 -31.48 12.68
CA PHE A 363 5.13 -31.12 13.74
C PHE A 363 5.22 -32.20 14.82
N VAL A 364 4.08 -32.82 15.17
CA VAL A 364 4.05 -33.92 16.14
C VAL A 364 4.81 -35.13 15.59
N ASP A 365 4.54 -35.55 14.35
CA ASP A 365 5.25 -36.67 13.71
C ASP A 365 6.78 -36.49 13.78
N GLU A 366 7.28 -35.30 13.42
CA GLU A 366 8.71 -35.00 13.42
C GLU A 366 9.32 -34.92 14.83
N LEU A 367 8.54 -34.50 15.84
CA LEU A 367 8.98 -34.50 17.23
C LEU A 367 8.96 -35.90 17.84
N GLU A 368 7.98 -36.73 17.51
CA GLU A 368 7.88 -38.12 17.95
C GLU A 368 9.05 -38.98 17.43
N GLU A 369 9.52 -38.74 16.21
CA GLU A 369 10.70 -39.43 15.66
C GLU A 369 11.99 -39.18 16.46
N VAL A 370 12.08 -38.01 17.11
CA VAL A 370 13.28 -37.58 17.87
C VAL A 370 13.13 -37.82 19.37
N TYR A 371 11.90 -38.00 19.86
CA TYR A 371 11.59 -38.06 21.28
C TYR A 371 12.31 -39.22 22.00
N ASP A 372 13.09 -38.86 23.03
CA ASP A 372 13.73 -39.81 23.94
C ASP A 372 13.73 -39.28 25.38
N ALA A 373 13.12 -40.04 26.29
CA ALA A 373 13.08 -39.74 27.73
C ALA A 373 14.02 -40.62 28.57
N GLY A 374 14.87 -41.42 27.93
CA GLY A 374 15.77 -42.38 28.59
C GLY A 374 17.07 -41.79 29.16
N GLY A 375 17.26 -40.47 29.09
CA GLY A 375 18.48 -39.81 29.55
C GLY A 375 18.63 -39.79 31.08
N ASP A 376 19.84 -40.01 31.58
CA ASP A 376 20.16 -40.10 33.02
C ASP A 376 19.78 -38.85 33.85
N THR A 377 19.55 -37.71 33.19
CA THR A 377 19.20 -36.42 33.83
C THR A 377 17.72 -36.06 33.71
N ILE A 378 16.91 -36.92 33.09
CA ILE A 378 15.50 -36.72 32.79
C ILE A 378 14.67 -37.49 33.82
N ASP A 379 13.73 -36.79 34.45
CA ASP A 379 12.74 -37.44 35.30
C ASP A 379 11.58 -37.94 34.42
N ALA A 380 11.56 -39.23 34.13
CA ALA A 380 10.54 -39.86 33.30
C ALA A 380 9.14 -39.83 33.94
N ASP A 381 9.04 -39.63 35.26
CA ASP A 381 7.76 -39.54 35.98
C ASP A 381 7.20 -38.11 36.01
N ALA A 382 7.95 -37.11 35.51
CA ALA A 382 7.47 -35.74 35.39
C ALA A 382 6.36 -35.61 34.34
N GLU A 383 5.46 -34.63 34.50
CA GLU A 383 4.35 -34.37 33.55
C GLU A 383 4.87 -34.09 32.13
N PHE A 384 5.96 -33.33 32.04
CA PHE A 384 6.65 -33.03 30.78
C PHE A 384 8.15 -33.33 30.94
N PRO A 385 8.58 -34.58 30.71
CA PRO A 385 9.96 -34.98 30.98
C PRO A 385 10.99 -34.22 30.12
N THR A 386 10.64 -33.88 28.88
CA THR A 386 11.55 -33.26 27.91
C THR A 386 10.97 -32.00 27.27
N TRP A 387 11.84 -31.20 26.65
CA TRP A 387 11.41 -30.04 25.85
C TRP A 387 10.44 -30.46 24.73
N ALA A 388 10.70 -31.58 24.06
CA ALA A 388 9.86 -32.15 23.01
C ALA A 388 8.46 -32.52 23.53
N SER A 389 8.34 -33.20 24.70
CA SER A 389 7.02 -33.53 25.24
C SER A 389 6.22 -32.30 25.65
N ARG A 390 6.90 -31.27 26.17
CA ARG A 390 6.25 -29.98 26.45
C ARG A 390 5.75 -29.30 25.17
N LEU A 391 6.54 -29.29 24.10
CA LEU A 391 6.13 -28.75 22.80
C LEU A 391 4.90 -29.47 22.22
N ILE A 392 4.90 -30.81 22.27
CA ILE A 392 3.75 -31.61 21.80
C ILE A 392 2.49 -31.25 22.60
N TYR A 393 2.60 -31.08 23.92
CA TYR A 393 1.48 -30.66 24.75
C TYR A 393 0.93 -29.28 24.37
N GLU A 394 1.80 -28.29 24.16
CA GLU A 394 1.38 -26.94 23.73
C GLU A 394 0.66 -26.98 22.37
N MET A 395 1.08 -27.87 21.46
CA MET A 395 0.41 -28.08 20.16
C MET A 395 -0.97 -28.74 20.27
N LEU A 396 -1.37 -29.25 21.44
CA LEU A 396 -2.69 -29.87 21.64
C LEU A 396 -3.62 -29.00 22.52
N THR A 397 -3.08 -27.92 23.10
CA THR A 397 -3.77 -27.07 24.08
C THR A 397 -4.23 -25.76 23.42
N PHE A 398 -5.21 -25.84 22.51
CA PHE A 398 -5.82 -24.68 21.85
C PHE A 398 -7.02 -24.11 22.58
#